data_AF-A0AAQ0E9E3-F1
#
_entry.id   AF-A0AAQ0E9E3-F1
#
_cell.length_a   1.000
_cell.length_b   1.000
_cell.length_c   1.000
_cell.angle_alpha   90.00
_cell.angle_beta   90.00
_cell.angle_gamma   90.00
#
_symmetry.space_group_name_H-M   'P 1'
#
loop_
_entity.id
_entity.type
_entity.pdbx_description
1 polymer ?
#
loop_
_entity_poly.entity_id
_entity_poly.type
_entity_poly.pdbx_seq_one_letter_code
_entity_poly.pdbx_strand_id
1 'polypeptide(L)'
;MPNSRLGLIALYLILLSGCSSAPPSPAPQIIRLTCLAPSPCQLPPAAPLNNGDLLDQLSQTEAAWASCAAKVDSLITCQTRQQRSEDGKAKTDP
;
A
#
# COMPACT_ATOMS: atom_id res chain seq x y z
N MET A 1 -34.89 -47.99 -33.11
CA MET A 1 -34.65 -46.66 -33.70
C MET A 1 -33.73 -45.89 -32.76
N PRO A 2 -32.41 -46.06 -32.87
CA PRO A 2 -31.52 -45.81 -31.75
C PRO A 2 -30.79 -44.47 -31.84
N ASN A 3 -30.79 -43.74 -30.72
CA ASN A 3 -29.60 -43.10 -30.15
C ASN A 3 -28.90 -41.96 -30.91
N SER A 4 -29.32 -41.59 -32.14
CA SER A 4 -28.62 -40.59 -32.96
C SER A 4 -28.62 -39.19 -32.35
N ARG A 5 -29.70 -38.81 -31.66
CA ARG A 5 -29.80 -37.51 -30.98
C ARG A 5 -28.93 -37.44 -29.72
N LEU A 6 -28.88 -38.52 -28.94
CA LEU A 6 -28.03 -38.59 -27.75
C LEU A 6 -26.54 -38.59 -28.14
N GLY A 7 -26.18 -39.25 -29.24
CA GLY A 7 -24.80 -39.26 -29.74
C GLY A 7 -24.30 -37.88 -30.15
N LEU A 8 -25.15 -37.08 -30.79
CA LEU A 8 -24.77 -35.73 -31.24
C LEU A 8 -24.62 -34.75 -30.06
N ILE A 9 -25.46 -34.89 -29.04
CA ILE A 9 -25.36 -34.13 -27.78
C ILE A 9 -24.07 -34.51 -27.05
N ALA A 10 -23.75 -35.81 -26.95
CA ALA A 10 -22.51 -36.27 -26.32
C ALA A 10 -21.26 -35.76 -27.06
N LEU A 11 -21.26 -35.79 -28.39
CA LEU A 11 -20.16 -35.26 -29.20
C LEU A 11 -19.97 -33.75 -28.99
N TYR A 12 -21.07 -32.99 -28.92
CA TYR A 12 -21.05 -31.55 -28.66
C TYR A 12 -20.47 -31.22 -27.27
N LEU A 13 -20.83 -32.00 -26.25
CA LEU A 13 -20.30 -31.82 -24.88
C LEU A 13 -18.81 -32.16 -24.78
N ILE A 14 -18.32 -33.15 -25.50
CA ILE A 14 -16.88 -33.51 -25.53
C ILE A 14 -16.07 -32.45 -26.28
N LEU A 15 -16.61 -31.85 -27.33
CA LEU A 15 -15.93 -30.76 -28.06
C LEU A 15 -15.88 -29.44 -27.27
N LEU A 16 -16.76 -29.26 -26.29
CA LEU A 16 -16.80 -28.09 -25.39
C LEU A 16 -15.97 -28.25 -24.11
N SER A 17 -15.34 -29.40 -23.86
CA SER A 17 -14.40 -29.52 -22.74
C SER A 17 -13.15 -28.69 -23.05
N GLY A 18 -13.10 -27.47 -22.53
CA GLY A 18 -11.97 -26.56 -22.71
C GLY A 18 -10.65 -27.23 -22.34
N CYS A 19 -9.63 -27.05 -23.19
CA CYS A 19 -8.28 -27.53 -22.91
C CYS A 19 -7.71 -26.77 -21.70
N SER A 20 -7.78 -27.36 -20.52
CA SER A 20 -7.13 -26.84 -19.30
C SER A 20 -5.63 -27.16 -19.30
N SER A 21 -4.93 -26.85 -20.40
CA SER A 21 -3.47 -26.93 -20.48
C SER A 21 -2.84 -25.54 -20.65
N ALA A 22 -3.53 -24.49 -20.21
CA ALA A 22 -2.88 -23.21 -19.98
C ALA A 22 -1.92 -23.37 -18.79
N PRO A 23 -0.67 -22.87 -18.89
CA PRO A 23 0.22 -22.78 -17.74
C PRO A 23 -0.50 -22.11 -16.58
N PRO A 24 -0.27 -22.54 -15.33
CA PRO A 24 -0.84 -21.86 -14.17
C PRO A 24 -0.48 -20.37 -14.25
N SER A 25 -1.47 -19.51 -14.07
CA SER A 25 -1.25 -18.06 -14.04
C SER A 25 -0.15 -17.76 -13.02
N PRO A 26 0.81 -16.87 -13.35
CA PRO A 26 1.80 -16.42 -12.37
C PRO A 26 1.11 -15.93 -11.10
N ALA A 27 1.71 -16.23 -9.95
CA ALA A 27 1.21 -15.74 -8.67
C ALA A 27 1.09 -14.21 -8.70
N PRO A 28 0.00 -13.63 -8.17
CA PRO A 28 -0.15 -12.19 -8.14
C PRO A 28 0.95 -11.56 -7.27
N GLN A 29 1.60 -10.53 -7.82
CA GLN A 29 2.56 -9.72 -7.08
C GLN A 29 1.79 -8.89 -6.06
N ILE A 30 1.87 -9.24 -4.78
CA ILE A 30 1.25 -8.44 -3.72
C ILE A 30 2.15 -7.24 -3.44
N ILE A 31 1.76 -6.07 -3.95
CA ILE A 31 2.38 -4.80 -3.58
C ILE A 31 1.94 -4.47 -2.16
N ARG A 32 2.85 -4.53 -1.19
CA ARG A 32 2.60 -3.99 0.15
C ARG A 32 2.82 -2.49 0.16
N LEU A 33 1.77 -1.72 0.44
CA LEU A 33 1.93 -0.31 0.81
C LEU A 33 2.64 -0.24 2.16
N THR A 34 3.91 0.15 2.16
CA THR A 34 4.69 0.42 3.36
C THR A 34 4.59 1.90 3.74
N CYS A 35 4.80 2.21 5.03
CA CYS A 35 4.88 3.59 5.45
C CYS A 35 6.22 4.17 4.99
N LEU A 36 6.28 5.49 4.81
CA LEU A 36 7.53 6.17 4.50
C LEU A 36 8.53 5.93 5.64
N ALA A 37 9.82 5.77 5.31
CA ALA A 37 10.86 5.72 6.32
C ALA A 37 10.92 7.05 7.11
N PRO A 38 11.04 7.03 8.44
CA PRO A 38 11.22 8.26 9.21
C PRO A 38 12.48 8.99 8.76
N SER A 39 12.38 10.31 8.62
CA SER A 39 13.52 11.20 8.46
C SER A 39 13.57 12.16 9.64
N PRO A 40 14.77 12.54 10.13
CA PRO A 40 14.89 13.52 11.20
C PRO A 40 14.30 14.87 10.81
N CYS A 41 13.69 15.58 11.77
CA CYS A 41 13.33 16.97 11.58
C CYS A 41 14.58 17.81 11.32
N GLN A 42 14.53 18.64 10.28
CA GLN A 42 15.58 19.60 9.98
C GLN A 42 15.05 21.01 10.20
N LEU A 43 15.83 21.83 10.88
CA LEU A 43 15.56 23.25 11.03
C LEU A 43 16.43 24.04 10.05
N PRO A 44 15.93 25.19 9.57
CA PRO A 44 16.76 26.10 8.79
C PRO A 44 17.95 26.56 9.65
N PRO A 45 19.16 26.70 9.05
CA PRO A 45 20.29 27.27 9.75
C PRO A 45 19.98 28.71 10.17
N ALA A 46 20.38 29.09 11.38
CA ALA A 46 20.10 30.40 11.97
C ALA A 46 21.40 31.18 12.20
N ALA A 47 21.42 32.43 11.74
CA ALA A 47 22.51 33.38 11.94
C ALA A 47 21.96 34.82 11.81
N PRO A 48 21.11 35.27 12.74
CA PRO A 48 20.46 36.58 12.62
C PRO A 48 21.48 37.69 12.91
N LEU A 49 21.47 38.77 12.12
CA LEU A 49 22.37 39.92 12.31
C LEU A 49 21.69 41.06 13.06
N ASN A 50 20.36 41.09 13.04
CA ASN A 50 19.55 42.09 13.73
C ASN A 50 18.24 41.45 14.25
N ASN A 51 17.47 42.22 15.02
CA ASN A 51 16.23 41.73 15.62
C ASN A 51 15.13 41.41 14.60
N GLY A 52 15.12 42.07 13.44
CA GLY A 52 14.25 41.72 12.33
C GLY A 52 14.59 40.33 11.78
N ASP A 53 15.88 40.08 11.50
CA ASP A 53 16.34 38.75 11.06
C ASP A 53 16.03 37.67 12.10
N LEU A 54 16.14 38.00 13.39
CA LEU A 54 15.79 37.09 14.48
C LEU A 54 14.30 36.75 14.46
N LEU A 55 13.44 37.75 14.26
CA LEU A 55 11.99 37.55 14.19
C LEU A 55 11.62 36.68 12.98
N ASP A 56 12.23 36.95 11.83
CA ASP A 56 12.02 36.15 10.61
C ASP A 56 12.49 34.70 10.80
N GLN A 57 13.66 34.50 11.41
CA GLN A 57 14.19 33.17 11.70
C GLN A 57 13.35 32.42 12.74
N LEU A 58 12.78 33.14 13.72
CA LEU A 58 11.83 32.56 14.67
C LEU A 58 10.59 32.03 13.93
N SER A 59 9.96 32.87 13.09
CA SER A 59 8.80 32.45 12.30
C SER A 59 9.11 31.28 11.36
N GLN A 60 10.28 31.28 10.72
CA GLN A 60 10.72 30.16 9.86
C GLN A 60 10.94 28.87 10.67
N THR A 61 11.53 28.99 11.86
CA THR A 61 11.77 27.86 12.75
C THR A 61 10.45 27.25 13.23
N GLU A 62 9.50 28.08 13.66
CA GLU A 62 8.16 27.63 14.07
C GLU A 62 7.43 26.92 12.93
N ALA A 63 7.49 27.47 11.71
CA ALA A 63 6.90 26.84 10.53
C ALA A 63 7.56 25.49 10.18
N ALA A 64 8.89 25.39 10.29
CA ALA A 64 9.63 24.15 10.07
C ALA A 64 9.26 23.08 11.11
N TRP A 65 9.10 23.45 12.38
CA TRP A 65 8.64 22.57 13.45
C TRP A 65 7.21 22.09 13.21
N ALA A 66 6.28 22.98 12.89
CA ALA A 66 4.89 22.63 12.60
C ALA A 66 4.81 21.64 11.42
N SER A 67 5.59 21.90 10.36
CA SER A 67 5.69 21.01 9.20
C SER A 67 6.25 19.64 9.56
N CYS A 68 7.26 19.58 10.44
CA CYS A 68 7.81 18.29 10.86
C CYS A 68 6.81 17.50 11.73
N ALA A 69 6.14 18.15 12.68
CA ALA A 69 5.14 17.52 13.53
C ALA A 69 4.04 16.86 12.68
N ALA A 70 3.51 17.56 11.67
CA ALA A 70 2.51 17.02 10.76
C ALA A 70 2.99 15.75 10.00
N LYS A 71 4.27 15.71 9.61
CA LYS A 71 4.88 14.52 8.98
C LYS A 71 4.97 13.35 9.96
N VAL A 72 5.40 13.61 11.19
CA VAL A 72 5.50 12.61 12.26
C VAL A 72 4.12 12.03 12.58
N ASP A 73 3.09 12.87 12.72
CA ASP A 73 1.71 12.41 12.97
C ASP A 73 1.19 11.53 11.83
N SER A 74 1.49 11.89 10.59
CA SER A 74 1.14 11.09 9.41
C SER A 74 1.85 9.74 9.41
N LEU A 75 3.13 9.71 9.80
CA LEU A 75 3.90 8.48 9.91
C LEU A 75 3.34 7.55 10.99
N ILE A 76 3.06 8.09 12.19
CA ILE A 76 2.46 7.34 13.30
C ILE A 76 1.12 6.76 12.85
N THR A 77 0.26 7.59 12.25
CA THR A 77 -1.05 7.16 11.74
C THR A 77 -0.91 5.99 10.76
N CYS A 78 0.06 6.07 9.85
CA CYS A 78 0.33 5.00 8.90
C CYS A 78 0.78 3.71 9.62
N GLN A 79 1.76 3.82 10.52
CA GLN A 79 2.32 2.67 11.24
C GLN A 79 1.26 1.97 12.10
N THR A 80 0.40 2.72 12.79
CA THR A 80 -0.72 2.17 13.56
C THR A 80 -1.70 1.39 12.69
N ARG A 81 -1.98 1.88 11.46
CA ARG A 81 -2.86 1.16 10.51
C ARG A 81 -2.24 -0.15 10.05
N GLN A 82 -0.92 -0.17 9.80
CA GLN A 82 -0.20 -1.38 9.41
C GLN A 82 -0.21 -2.41 10.51
N GLN A 83 0.13 -2.03 11.74
CA GLN A 83 0.11 -2.93 12.91
C GLN A 83 -1.27 -3.57 13.10
N ARG A 84 -2.35 -2.78 13.02
CA ARG A 84 -3.72 -3.32 13.11
C ARG A 84 -4.03 -4.35 12.02
N SER A 85 -3.56 -4.13 10.80
CA SER A 85 -3.77 -5.06 9.68
C SER A 85 -2.99 -6.37 9.85
N GLU A 86 -1.81 -6.30 10.47
CA GLU A 86 -0.98 -7.48 10.78
C GLU A 86 -1.60 -8.30 11.90
N ASP A 87 -2.09 -7.66 12.96
CA ASP A 87 -2.81 -8.31 14.07
C ASP A 87 -4.10 -8.99 13.60
N GLY A 88 -4.80 -8.40 12.63
CA GLY A 88 -6.00 -8.99 12.02
C GLY A 88 -5.68 -10.24 11.20
N LYS A 89 -4.55 -10.25 10.49
CA LYS A 89 -4.07 -11.41 9.74
C LYS A 89 -3.67 -12.56 10.66
N ALA A 90 -2.97 -12.26 11.77
CA ALA A 90 -2.53 -13.27 12.74
C ALA A 90 -3.69 -14.05 13.40
N LYS A 91 -4.91 -13.49 13.41
CA LYS A 91 -6.10 -14.15 13.98
C LYS A 91 -6.88 -15.02 12.98
N THR A 92 -6.49 -15.03 11.70
CA THR A 92 -7.25 -15.70 10.62
C THR A 92 -6.53 -16.94 10.06
N ASP A 93 -5.29 -17.25 10.48
CA ASP A 93 -4.64 -18.53 10.20
C ASP A 93 -4.97 -19.55 11.31
N PRO A 94 -5.63 -20.69 11.00
CA PRO A 94 -5.84 -21.83 11.92
C PRO A 94 -4.56 -22.58 12.28
#